data_AF-A0A1B3X7D0-F1
#
_entry.id   AF-A0A1B3X7D0-F1
#
_cell.length_a   1.000
_cell.length_b   1.000
_cell.length_c   1.000
_cell.angle_alpha   90.00
_cell.angle_beta   90.00
_cell.angle_gamma   90.00
#
_symmetry.space_group_name_H-M   'P 1'
#
loop_
_entity.id
_entity.type
_entity.pdbx_description
1 polymer ?
#
loop_
_entity_poly.entity_id
_entity_poly.type
_entity_poly.pdbx_seq_one_letter_code
_entity_poly.pdbx_strand_id
1 'polypeptide(L)'
;MKFTEADKAYLIRIGNGEQHLPQIEEATQVVRLTKNGRKISSKRAIEEIGRNEFLSAMSRCAYHQTASRRTPTEETIEFVVPDSFWK
;
A
#
# COMPACT_ATOMS: atom_id res chain seq x y z
N MET A 1 8.79 1.85 3.27
CA MET A 1 9.73 2.28 2.20
C MET A 1 9.76 3.80 2.10
N LYS A 2 10.82 4.39 1.52
CA LYS A 2 10.80 5.81 1.15
C LYS A 2 10.22 6.01 -0.26
N PHE A 3 9.40 7.03 -0.44
CA PHE A 3 8.81 7.40 -1.71
C PHE A 3 9.79 8.20 -2.56
N THR A 4 9.88 7.81 -3.82
CA THR A 4 10.53 8.57 -4.87
C THR A 4 9.61 9.71 -5.32
N GLU A 5 10.15 10.68 -6.05
CA GLU A 5 9.33 11.76 -6.64
C GLU A 5 8.24 11.23 -7.59
N ALA A 6 8.52 10.13 -8.30
CA ALA A 6 7.53 9.48 -9.15
C ALA A 6 6.36 8.87 -8.33
N ASP A 7 6.64 8.33 -7.15
CA ASP A 7 5.60 7.79 -6.25
C ASP A 7 4.71 8.90 -5.71
N LYS A 8 5.32 10.00 -5.27
CA LYS A 8 4.61 11.19 -4.79
C LYS A 8 3.72 11.77 -5.88
N ALA A 9 4.27 11.96 -7.08
CA ALA A 9 3.52 12.44 -8.23
C ALA A 9 2.34 11.52 -8.59
N TYR A 10 2.54 10.20 -8.53
CA TYR A 10 1.46 9.23 -8.73
C TYR A 10 0.37 9.36 -7.67
N LEU A 11 0.73 9.40 -6.39
CA LEU A 11 -0.21 9.51 -5.26
C LEU A 11 -1.04 10.80 -5.33
N ILE A 12 -0.42 11.92 -5.70
CA ILE A 12 -1.10 13.19 -5.93
C ILE A 12 -2.07 13.08 -7.11
N ARG A 13 -1.63 12.49 -8.22
CA ARG A 13 -2.45 12.31 -9.43
C ARG A 13 -3.71 11.47 -9.18
N ILE A 14 -3.67 10.51 -8.25
CA ILE A 14 -4.83 9.69 -7.87
C ILE A 14 -5.69 10.32 -6.75
N GLY A 15 -5.43 11.58 -6.37
CA GLY A 15 -6.31 12.37 -5.51
C GLY A 15 -5.84 12.57 -4.07
N ASN A 16 -4.61 12.17 -3.70
CA ASN A 16 -4.07 12.47 -2.38
C ASN A 16 -3.50 13.91 -2.33
N GLY A 17 -3.74 14.63 -1.24
CA GLY A 17 -3.03 15.88 -0.96
C GLY A 17 -1.57 15.62 -0.53
N GLU A 18 -0.67 16.57 -0.79
CA GLU A 18 0.74 16.47 -0.40
C GLU A 18 0.92 16.25 1.11
N GLN A 19 0.06 16.87 1.93
CA GLN A 19 0.04 16.71 3.38
C GLN A 19 -0.22 15.28 3.85
N HIS A 20 -0.77 14.41 2.99
CA HIS A 20 -1.09 13.02 3.30
C HIS A 20 0.06 12.05 2.96
N LEU A 21 1.03 12.48 2.15
CA LEU A 21 2.12 11.62 1.71
C LEU A 21 2.97 11.04 2.86
N PRO A 22 3.30 11.78 3.94
CA PRO A 22 4.05 11.22 5.06
C PRO A 22 3.32 10.05 5.74
N GLN A 23 2.01 10.17 5.96
CA GLN A 23 1.20 9.11 6.58
C GLN A 23 1.10 7.88 5.67
N ILE A 24 0.93 8.07 4.36
CA ILE A 24 0.92 6.95 3.41
C ILE A 24 2.29 6.26 3.37
N GLU A 25 3.38 7.03 3.47
CA GLU A 25 4.74 6.48 3.56
C GLU A 25 4.95 5.69 4.85
N GLU A 26 4.47 6.20 5.99
CA GLU A 26 4.53 5.51 7.29
C GLU A 26 3.74 4.20 7.27
N ALA A 27 2.54 4.21 6.68
CA ALA A 27 1.72 3.02 6.53
C ALA A 27 2.50 1.89 5.84
N THR A 28 3.37 2.21 4.87
CA THR A 28 4.19 1.21 4.17
C THR A 28 5.23 0.51 5.05
N GLN A 29 5.56 1.08 6.21
CA GLN A 29 6.53 0.51 7.16
C GLN A 29 5.89 -0.55 8.06
N VAL A 30 4.61 -0.40 8.35
CA VAL A 30 3.88 -1.22 9.32
C VAL A 30 2.87 -2.18 8.68
N VAL A 31 2.57 -2.01 7.39
CA VAL A 31 1.60 -2.84 6.67
C VAL A 31 1.99 -4.33 6.71
N ARG A 32 1.01 -5.16 7.07
CA ARG A 32 1.06 -6.61 6.90
C ARG A 32 0.43 -6.95 5.54
N LEU A 33 1.16 -7.72 4.75
CA LEU A 33 0.72 -8.19 3.44
C LEU A 33 0.54 -9.71 3.47
N THR A 34 -0.61 -10.19 3.03
CA THR A 34 -0.91 -11.63 2.93
C THR A 34 -1.41 -12.00 1.54
N LYS A 35 -0.99 -13.16 1.05
CA LYS A 35 -1.49 -13.80 -0.17
C LYS A 35 -1.79 -15.26 0.15
N ASN A 36 -3.03 -15.70 -0.07
CA ASN A 36 -3.51 -17.04 0.32
C ASN A 36 -3.19 -17.36 1.80
N GLY A 37 -3.40 -16.38 2.69
CA GLY A 37 -3.10 -16.48 4.13
C GLY A 37 -1.62 -16.46 4.50
N ARG A 38 -0.69 -16.44 3.53
CA ARG A 38 0.76 -16.43 3.78
C ARG A 38 1.31 -15.01 3.71
N LYS A 39 2.19 -14.65 4.65
CA LYS A 39 2.85 -13.35 4.66
C LYS A 39 3.76 -13.20 3.44
N ILE A 40 3.71 -12.04 2.78
CA ILE A 40 4.63 -11.65 1.72
C ILE A 40 5.32 -10.32 2.04
N SER A 41 6.40 -10.00 1.32
CA SER A 41 7.10 -8.73 1.44
C SER A 41 6.50 -7.66 0.52
N SER A 42 6.71 -6.38 0.82
CA SER A 42 6.29 -5.28 -0.07
C SER A 42 6.95 -5.36 -1.44
N LYS A 43 8.22 -5.80 -1.50
CA LYS A 43 8.92 -6.07 -2.77
C LYS A 43 8.16 -7.12 -3.58
N ARG A 44 7.79 -8.25 -2.96
CA ARG A 44 7.04 -9.31 -3.63
C ARG A 44 5.67 -8.84 -4.09
N ALA A 45 4.95 -8.07 -3.26
CA ALA A 45 3.66 -7.51 -3.66
C ALA A 45 3.82 -6.61 -4.90
N ILE A 46 4.78 -5.68 -4.89
CA ILE A 46 5.06 -4.79 -6.03
C ILE A 46 5.42 -5.57 -7.29
N GLU A 47 6.20 -6.66 -7.20
CA GLU A 47 6.50 -7.53 -8.34
C GLU A 47 5.23 -8.18 -8.94
N GLU A 48 4.23 -8.50 -8.11
CA GLU A 48 3.03 -9.20 -8.56
C GLU A 48 1.92 -8.27 -9.09
N ILE A 49 1.73 -7.09 -8.50
CA ILE A 49 0.62 -6.17 -8.88
C ILE A 49 1.11 -4.86 -9.52
N GLY A 50 2.42 -4.62 -9.51
CA GLY A 50 3.00 -3.36 -9.94
C GLY A 50 2.97 -2.28 -8.86
N ARG A 51 3.83 -1.28 -9.05
CA ARG A 51 4.06 -0.21 -8.06
C ARG A 51 2.85 0.70 -7.87
N ASN A 52 2.14 1.03 -8.94
CA ASN A 52 0.97 1.91 -8.90
C ASN A 52 -0.20 1.28 -8.11
N GLU A 53 -0.45 -0.01 -8.32
CA GLU A 53 -1.48 -0.73 -7.57
C GLU A 53 -1.12 -0.82 -6.09
N PHE A 54 0.14 -1.13 -5.78
CA PHE A 54 0.64 -1.11 -4.41
C PHE A 54 0.43 0.25 -3.73
N LEU A 55 0.84 1.35 -4.38
CA LEU A 55 0.69 2.71 -3.83
C LEU A 55 -0.78 3.10 -3.64
N SER A 56 -1.66 2.74 -4.58
CA SER A 56 -3.09 3.00 -4.44
C SER A 56 -3.74 2.21 -3.29
N ALA A 57 -3.28 0.98 -3.03
CA ALA A 57 -3.70 0.20 -1.88
C ALA A 57 -3.21 0.83 -0.57
N MET A 58 -1.96 1.31 -0.54
CA MET A 58 -1.40 1.99 0.63
C MET A 58 -2.10 3.31 0.95
N SER A 59 -2.46 4.09 -0.08
CA SER A 59 -3.30 5.30 0.08
C SER A 59 -4.59 4.96 0.79
N ARG A 60 -5.25 3.85 0.46
CA ARG A 60 -6.45 3.38 1.18
C ARG A 60 -6.15 2.92 2.59
N CYS A 61 -5.14 2.07 2.80
CA CYS A 61 -4.79 1.52 4.11
C CYS A 61 -4.46 2.60 5.14
N ALA A 62 -3.80 3.68 4.72
CA ALA A 62 -3.47 4.79 5.58
C ALA A 62 -4.70 5.44 6.26
N TYR A 63 -5.92 5.27 5.71
CA TYR A 63 -7.16 5.87 6.24
C TYR A 63 -8.24 4.85 6.63
N HIS A 64 -8.23 3.66 6.02
CA HIS A 64 -9.30 2.67 6.16
C HIS A 64 -8.83 1.32 6.69
N GLN A 65 -7.60 1.23 7.21
CA GLN A 65 -6.97 0.03 7.76
C GLN A 65 -6.62 -1.05 6.74
N THR A 66 -7.52 -1.33 5.82
CA THR A 66 -7.42 -2.47 4.92
C THR A 66 -7.61 -2.09 3.47
N ALA A 67 -6.96 -2.86 2.60
CA ALA A 67 -7.15 -2.84 1.17
C ALA A 67 -6.88 -4.24 0.60
N SER A 68 -7.35 -4.48 -0.63
CA SER A 68 -7.02 -5.68 -1.37
C SER A 68 -6.76 -5.37 -2.84
N ARG A 69 -5.89 -6.17 -3.47
CA ARG A 69 -5.61 -6.11 -4.91
C ARG A 69 -5.55 -7.52 -5.49
N ARG A 70 -6.13 -7.69 -6.68
CA ARG A 70 -6.02 -8.95 -7.43
C ARG A 70 -4.74 -8.96 -8.23
N THR A 71 -4.06 -10.10 -8.22
CA THR A 71 -2.96 -10.39 -9.13
C THR A 71 -3.52 -10.74 -10.52
N PRO A 72 -2.68 -10.74 -11.57
CA PRO A 72 -3.08 -11.27 -12.88
C PRO A 72 -3.52 -12.74 -12.87
N THR A 73 -3.09 -13.50 -11.86
CA THR A 73 -3.48 -14.91 -11.62
C THR A 73 -4.77 -15.04 -10.80
N GLU A 74 -5.53 -13.96 -10.64
CA GLU A 74 -6.78 -13.86 -9.86
C GLU A 74 -6.66 -14.12 -8.34
N GLU A 75 -5.44 -14.28 -7.84
CA GLU A 75 -5.18 -14.38 -6.41
C GLU A 75 -5.29 -13.00 -5.76
N THR A 76 -5.58 -12.94 -4.46
CA THR A 76 -5.74 -11.67 -3.74
C THR A 76 -4.57 -11.43 -2.81
N ILE A 77 -4.00 -10.22 -2.88
CA ILE A 77 -3.11 -9.68 -1.87
C ILE A 77 -3.92 -8.77 -0.95
N GLU A 78 -3.90 -9.08 0.33
CA GLU A 78 -4.54 -8.29 1.39
C GLU A 78 -3.51 -7.40 2.06
N PHE A 79 -3.92 -6.17 2.37
CA PHE A 79 -3.13 -5.15 3.03
C PHE A 79 -3.83 -4.80 4.33
N VAL A 80 -3.10 -4.84 5.45
CA VAL A 80 -3.63 -4.50 6.77
C VAL A 80 -2.60 -3.68 7.54
N VAL A 81 -2.95 -2.46 7.93
CA VAL A 81 -2.16 -1.70 8.93
C VAL A 81 -2.69 -1.98 10.34
N PRO A 82 -1.83 -1.98 11.37
CA PRO A 82 -2.25 -2.26 12.75
C PRO A 82 -3.12 -1.13 13.32
N ASP A 83 -3.99 -1.44 14.28
CA ASP A 83 -4.83 -0.43 14.97
C ASP A 83 -4.03 0.67 15.66
N SER A 84 -2.78 0.37 16.02
CA SER A 84 -1.85 1.34 16.62
C SER A 84 -1.34 2.39 15.63
N PHE A 85 -1.65 2.28 14.34
CA PHE A 85 -1.11 3.16 13.30
C PHE A 85 -1.55 4.63 13.45
N TRP A 86 -2.73 4.90 14.00
CA TRP A 86 -3.25 6.28 14.20
C TRP A 86 -3.13 6.80 15.64
N LYS A 87 -2.46 6.04 16.52
CA LYS A 87 -2.27 6.44 17.93
C LYS A 87 -0.96 7.19 18.07
#